data_AF-L7LA85-F1
#
_entry.id   AF-L7LA85-F1
#
_cell.length_a   1.000
_cell.length_b   1.000
_cell.length_c   1.000
_cell.angle_alpha   90.00
_cell.angle_beta   90.00
_cell.angle_gamma   90.00
#
_symmetry.space_group_name_H-M   'P 1'
#
loop_
_entity.id
_entity.type
_entity.pdbx_description
1 polymer ?
#
loop_
_entity_poly.entity_id
_entity_poly.type
_entity_poly.pdbx_seq_one_letter_code
_entity_poly.pdbx_strand_id
1 'polypeptide(L)'
;MTSTDTTAVSLLQRVILPRPGEPLDVRSLYLVESDRNEARAHAPDRTSVRLGAESEVSFATYFNAFAASYWRRWTILKSVVLRVEIVGSARVDLYRSKIDGSRIAIGGALVEVDETGRGVFEFQTDLGPFEDGGWIWFDVTTDTATEIVAAGWYAPQEVPAGTPDKRITVGIPTFNRPTDAVAALAALTSDPLVDSVIDAVMMPDQGTRKVVDEPGYTEAAAALGERLHIFDQGNLGGSGGYSRIMFEALRLTDSPYVLYMDDDIMIEPDSILRALAMSRYAKKPMLVGGQMLNLQDRSHLHCMGEVIDHHKFMWTAAPFVEYDHDFAKYPLSDRDNSKNLHRRIDVEGNGWWMCMIPRVAAEEIGLPLPLFIKWDDWEYALRAGRAGYPTATVPGIAIWHMAWSDKDDAIDWQAYFHLRNRLVVASLYTDGPIKGILTSHAKATAKHLLCLEYSTVAIQNEAMRDFLAGPMHIREILPTALGKVAQIRKGYPDAVVLDSAEELPRTSGEATHLGVNEPAGPIAKAKALLGAVVNNARPADPRHHQVPQANYPPIEARWFSLGRVDGVTVTTADGRGVVYRQRDRDKMLELARESARLQKELRERFDEMRIEYRAAHKELASKESWAHVYGID
;
A
#
# COMPACT_ATOMS: atom_id res chain seq x y z
N MET A 1 -19.26 -42.73 10.12
CA MET A 1 -18.27 -42.72 11.22
C MET A 1 -18.44 -41.41 11.95
N THR A 2 -19.16 -41.43 13.08
CA THR A 2 -19.32 -40.29 13.99
C THR A 2 -18.01 -40.09 14.74
N SER A 3 -17.05 -39.39 14.13
CA SER A 3 -15.95 -38.78 14.86
C SER A 3 -16.46 -37.46 15.41
N THR A 4 -16.77 -37.44 16.70
CA THR A 4 -17.27 -36.26 17.44
C THR A 4 -16.17 -35.23 17.75
N ASP A 5 -14.92 -35.50 17.41
CA ASP A 5 -13.81 -34.56 17.61
C ASP A 5 -13.55 -33.77 16.33
N THR A 6 -13.82 -32.46 16.40
CA THR A 6 -13.54 -31.51 15.32
C THR A 6 -12.03 -31.42 15.07
N THR A 7 -11.64 -31.33 13.81
CA THR A 7 -10.24 -31.07 13.41
C THR A 7 -9.96 -29.59 13.27
N ALA A 8 -10.97 -28.73 13.33
CA ALA A 8 -10.84 -27.27 13.26
C ALA A 8 -10.48 -26.69 14.64
N VAL A 9 -9.18 -26.69 14.97
CA VAL A 9 -8.68 -26.35 16.31
C VAL A 9 -8.58 -24.84 16.52
N SER A 10 -7.88 -24.12 15.64
CA SER A 10 -7.69 -22.67 15.79
C SER A 10 -8.03 -21.92 14.51
N LEU A 11 -8.88 -20.89 14.62
CA LEU A 11 -9.29 -20.05 13.48
C LEU A 11 -8.11 -19.27 12.89
N LEU A 12 -7.97 -19.33 11.56
CA LEU A 12 -6.97 -18.58 10.78
C LEU A 12 -7.59 -17.42 10.00
N GLN A 13 -8.75 -17.68 9.40
CA GLN A 13 -9.45 -16.76 8.51
C GLN A 13 -10.94 -17.10 8.52
N ARG A 14 -11.81 -16.11 8.75
CA ARG A 14 -13.26 -16.29 8.58
C ARG A 14 -13.61 -16.20 7.10
N VAL A 15 -14.68 -16.89 6.71
CA VAL A 15 -15.40 -16.55 5.49
C VAL A 15 -16.26 -15.34 5.81
N ILE A 16 -16.04 -14.25 5.08
CA ILE A 16 -16.70 -12.96 5.29
C ILE A 16 -17.52 -12.55 4.08
N LEU A 17 -18.56 -11.74 4.30
CA LEU A 17 -19.57 -11.39 3.32
C LEU A 17 -19.75 -9.86 3.24
N PRO A 18 -20.13 -9.29 2.09
CA PRO A 18 -20.24 -7.85 1.88
C PRO A 18 -21.24 -7.19 2.84
N ARG A 19 -21.00 -5.92 3.20
CA ARG A 19 -21.96 -5.12 3.99
C ARG A 19 -23.25 -4.89 3.19
N PRO A 20 -24.39 -4.64 3.86
CA PRO A 20 -25.60 -4.18 3.18
C PRO A 20 -25.31 -2.94 2.32
N GLY A 21 -25.84 -2.94 1.10
CA GLY A 21 -25.64 -1.83 0.16
C GLY A 21 -24.31 -1.83 -0.58
N GLU A 22 -23.41 -2.80 -0.35
CA GLU A 22 -22.16 -2.85 -1.13
C GLU A 22 -22.44 -3.05 -2.63
N PRO A 23 -21.82 -2.22 -3.50
CA PRO A 23 -21.83 -2.35 -4.95
C PRO A 23 -21.36 -3.73 -5.45
N LEU A 24 -21.85 -4.14 -6.62
CA LEU A 24 -21.67 -5.51 -7.13
C LEU A 24 -20.21 -5.85 -7.46
N ASP A 25 -19.47 -4.87 -7.97
CA ASP A 25 -18.03 -4.92 -8.17
C ASP A 25 -17.31 -5.26 -6.85
N VAL A 26 -17.61 -4.59 -5.74
CA VAL A 26 -17.01 -4.86 -4.43
C VAL A 26 -17.40 -6.24 -3.90
N ARG A 27 -18.62 -6.72 -4.20
CA ARG A 27 -19.06 -8.08 -3.80
C ARG A 27 -18.20 -9.18 -4.41
N SER A 28 -17.60 -8.95 -5.58
CA SER A 28 -16.71 -9.92 -6.24
C SER A 28 -15.48 -10.30 -5.40
N LEU A 29 -15.10 -9.45 -4.44
CA LEU A 29 -14.02 -9.74 -3.49
C LEU A 29 -14.41 -10.82 -2.46
N TYR A 30 -15.70 -11.10 -2.30
CA TYR A 30 -16.24 -12.00 -1.27
C TYR A 30 -16.85 -13.25 -1.87
N LEU A 31 -17.70 -13.13 -2.89
CA LEU A 31 -18.36 -14.26 -3.53
C LEU A 31 -18.58 -14.01 -5.03
N VAL A 32 -18.54 -15.09 -5.81
CA VAL A 32 -18.94 -15.10 -7.22
C VAL A 32 -20.17 -15.96 -7.35
N GLU A 33 -21.26 -15.36 -7.83
CA GLU A 33 -22.55 -16.01 -7.98
C GLU A 33 -22.71 -16.47 -9.43
N SER A 34 -23.26 -17.66 -9.65
CA SER A 34 -23.63 -18.08 -11.01
C SER A 34 -24.74 -17.19 -11.57
N ASP A 35 -24.56 -16.70 -12.81
CA ASP A 35 -25.60 -15.93 -13.52
C ASP A 35 -26.90 -16.72 -13.77
N ARG A 36 -26.89 -18.03 -13.51
CA ARG A 36 -28.06 -18.90 -13.63
C ARG A 36 -28.88 -19.01 -12.34
N ASN A 37 -28.40 -18.46 -11.23
CA ASN A 37 -29.15 -18.47 -9.97
C ASN A 37 -30.42 -17.62 -10.13
N GLU A 38 -31.55 -18.09 -9.60
CA GLU A 38 -32.83 -17.36 -9.71
C GLU A 38 -32.82 -16.03 -8.96
N ALA A 39 -32.03 -15.94 -7.89
CA ALA A 39 -31.90 -14.76 -7.06
C ALA A 39 -30.47 -14.63 -6.54
N ARG A 40 -30.15 -13.39 -6.18
CA ARG A 40 -28.89 -13.05 -5.52
C ARG A 40 -28.80 -13.66 -4.13
N ALA A 41 -27.61 -14.14 -3.76
CA ALA A 41 -27.26 -14.45 -2.39
C ALA A 41 -27.43 -13.24 -1.45
N HIS A 42 -28.02 -13.48 -0.28
CA HIS A 42 -28.33 -12.43 0.69
C HIS A 42 -27.53 -12.64 1.98
N ALA A 43 -26.60 -11.74 2.28
CA ALA A 43 -25.83 -11.73 3.52
C ALA A 43 -26.57 -10.90 4.60
N PRO A 44 -27.20 -11.53 5.61
CA PRO A 44 -27.86 -10.77 6.68
C PRO A 44 -26.86 -10.14 7.65
N ASP A 45 -25.65 -10.69 7.75
CA ASP A 45 -24.52 -10.14 8.49
C ASP A 45 -23.20 -10.38 7.73
N ARG A 46 -22.06 -10.10 8.37
CA ARG A 46 -20.72 -10.18 7.75
C ARG A 46 -20.14 -11.59 7.65
N THR A 47 -20.79 -12.59 8.22
CA THR A 47 -20.27 -13.97 8.38
C THR A 47 -21.26 -15.07 7.99
N SER A 48 -22.50 -14.71 7.66
CA SER A 48 -23.53 -15.63 7.18
C SER A 48 -24.09 -15.20 5.82
N VAL A 49 -24.59 -16.17 5.05
CA VAL A 49 -25.22 -15.90 3.74
C VAL A 49 -26.34 -16.89 3.45
N ARG A 50 -27.46 -16.37 2.93
CA ARG A 50 -28.60 -17.14 2.46
C ARG A 50 -28.53 -17.30 0.95
N LEU A 51 -28.66 -18.55 0.53
CA LEU A 51 -28.60 -19.00 -0.86
C LEU A 51 -29.97 -19.54 -1.27
N GLY A 52 -30.36 -19.28 -2.53
CA GLY A 52 -31.56 -19.88 -3.11
C GLY A 52 -31.44 -21.41 -3.21
N ALA A 53 -32.54 -22.08 -3.54
CA ALA A 53 -32.48 -23.48 -3.98
C ALA A 53 -31.82 -23.56 -5.37
N GLU A 54 -31.27 -24.73 -5.72
CA GLU A 54 -30.70 -25.00 -7.05
C GLU A 54 -29.71 -23.90 -7.51
N SER A 55 -28.89 -23.41 -6.58
CA SER A 55 -28.01 -22.27 -6.77
C SER A 55 -26.55 -22.66 -6.56
N GLU A 56 -25.63 -22.03 -7.31
CA GLU A 56 -24.19 -22.21 -7.15
C GLU A 56 -23.53 -20.87 -6.80
N VAL A 57 -22.72 -20.89 -5.74
CA VAL A 57 -21.89 -19.76 -5.31
C VAL A 57 -20.47 -20.24 -5.07
N SER A 58 -19.52 -19.54 -5.68
CA SER A 58 -18.10 -19.78 -5.50
C SER A 58 -17.48 -18.80 -4.51
N PHE A 59 -16.62 -19.33 -3.64
CA PHE A 59 -15.77 -18.54 -2.75
C PHE A 59 -14.32 -18.50 -3.26
N ALA A 60 -14.12 -18.70 -4.57
CA ALA A 60 -12.87 -18.43 -5.28
C ALA A 60 -12.61 -16.92 -5.40
N THR A 61 -12.49 -16.24 -4.26
CA THR A 61 -12.48 -14.78 -4.17
C THR A 61 -11.36 -14.29 -3.27
N TYR A 62 -11.04 -13.00 -3.40
CA TYR A 62 -9.93 -12.37 -2.70
C TYR A 62 -9.97 -12.58 -1.17
N PHE A 63 -11.13 -12.38 -0.55
CA PHE A 63 -11.27 -12.49 0.90
C PHE A 63 -11.59 -13.90 1.40
N ASN A 64 -12.15 -14.80 0.59
CA ASN A 64 -12.64 -16.10 1.09
C ASN A 64 -11.84 -17.31 0.62
N ALA A 65 -11.06 -17.18 -0.46
CA ALA A 65 -10.04 -18.15 -0.79
C ALA A 65 -8.89 -18.09 0.22
N PHE A 66 -8.23 -19.23 0.45
CA PHE A 66 -7.08 -19.37 1.33
C PHE A 66 -5.79 -19.34 0.51
N ALA A 67 -4.90 -18.38 0.79
CA ALA A 67 -3.62 -18.17 0.11
C ALA A 67 -2.57 -19.25 0.49
N ALA A 68 -2.86 -20.51 0.16
CA ALA A 68 -2.18 -21.71 0.66
C ALA A 68 -0.65 -21.69 0.53
N SER A 69 -0.12 -21.19 -0.59
CA SER A 69 1.33 -21.11 -0.80
C SER A 69 2.06 -20.20 0.20
N TYR A 70 1.42 -19.12 0.65
CA TYR A 70 2.00 -18.20 1.66
C TYR A 70 2.07 -18.88 3.03
N TRP A 71 0.96 -19.51 3.44
CA TRP A 71 0.90 -20.25 4.70
C TRP A 71 1.92 -21.40 4.72
N ARG A 72 2.03 -22.17 3.64
CA ARG A 72 3.05 -23.23 3.51
C ARG A 72 4.48 -22.68 3.62
N ARG A 73 4.75 -21.55 2.97
CA ARG A 73 6.09 -20.94 2.93
C ARG A 73 6.53 -20.41 4.29
N TRP A 74 5.64 -19.71 4.97
CA TRP A 74 5.99 -18.86 6.11
C TRP A 74 5.56 -19.43 7.46
N THR A 75 4.62 -20.36 7.52
CA THR A 75 4.10 -20.92 8.78
C THR A 75 4.50 -22.37 9.00
N ILE A 76 4.35 -22.83 10.25
CA ILE A 76 4.59 -24.23 10.62
C ILE A 76 3.53 -25.21 10.08
N LEU A 77 2.41 -24.71 9.55
CA LEU A 77 1.26 -25.53 9.18
C LEU A 77 1.61 -26.47 8.01
N LYS A 78 1.13 -27.71 8.12
CA LYS A 78 1.22 -28.74 7.06
C LYS A 78 -0.09 -28.97 6.34
N SER A 79 -1.19 -28.62 6.96
CA SER A 79 -2.53 -28.72 6.39
C SER A 79 -3.41 -27.62 6.97
N VAL A 80 -4.54 -27.37 6.32
CA VAL A 80 -5.59 -26.43 6.75
C VAL A 80 -6.93 -27.15 6.73
N VAL A 81 -7.85 -26.78 7.61
CA VAL A 81 -9.21 -27.33 7.70
C VAL A 81 -10.20 -26.27 7.25
N LEU A 82 -11.02 -26.58 6.24
CA LEU A 82 -12.25 -25.81 6.00
C LEU A 82 -13.33 -26.35 6.93
N ARG A 83 -14.04 -25.45 7.61
CA ARG A 83 -15.25 -25.77 8.36
C ARG A 83 -16.38 -24.87 7.91
N VAL A 84 -17.52 -25.46 7.50
CA VAL A 84 -18.72 -24.77 7.04
C VAL A 84 -19.92 -25.30 7.82
N GLU A 85 -20.65 -24.42 8.50
CA GLU A 85 -21.91 -24.70 9.16
C GLU A 85 -23.08 -24.22 8.28
N ILE A 86 -24.06 -25.08 8.05
CA ILE A 86 -25.22 -24.75 7.22
C ILE A 86 -26.55 -25.09 7.90
N VAL A 87 -27.61 -24.46 7.41
CA VAL A 87 -29.02 -24.87 7.59
C VAL A 87 -29.61 -25.06 6.19
N GLY A 88 -30.05 -26.27 5.84
CA GLY A 88 -30.54 -26.62 4.50
C GLY A 88 -29.77 -27.79 3.87
N SER A 89 -30.06 -28.11 2.60
CA SER A 89 -29.38 -29.19 1.86
C SER A 89 -28.46 -28.59 0.80
N ALA A 90 -27.16 -28.79 0.99
CA ALA A 90 -26.15 -28.33 0.06
C ALA A 90 -24.94 -29.25 0.02
N ARG A 91 -24.24 -29.23 -1.12
CA ARG A 91 -22.93 -29.83 -1.31
C ARG A 91 -21.85 -28.76 -1.20
N VAL A 92 -20.77 -29.09 -0.49
CA VAL A 92 -19.57 -28.26 -0.42
C VAL A 92 -18.45 -28.95 -1.19
N ASP A 93 -17.89 -28.28 -2.19
CA ASP A 93 -16.80 -28.77 -3.02
C ASP A 93 -15.55 -27.91 -2.87
N LEU A 94 -14.40 -28.56 -2.62
CA LEU A 94 -13.12 -27.90 -2.44
C LEU A 94 -12.27 -28.00 -3.70
N TYR A 95 -11.60 -26.90 -4.00
CA TYR A 95 -10.71 -26.77 -5.12
C TYR A 95 -9.39 -26.16 -4.68
N ARG A 96 -8.37 -26.43 -5.48
CA ARG A 96 -7.11 -25.70 -5.44
C ARG A 96 -6.68 -25.26 -6.82
N SER A 97 -5.75 -24.32 -6.85
CA SER A 97 -5.02 -23.95 -8.06
C SER A 97 -3.57 -24.42 -7.99
N LYS A 98 -2.97 -24.66 -9.17
CA LYS A 98 -1.52 -24.62 -9.33
C LYS A 98 -1.06 -23.17 -9.47
N ILE A 99 0.23 -22.89 -9.26
CA ILE A 99 1.05 -22.37 -10.36
C ILE A 99 0.43 -21.29 -11.27
N ASP A 100 -0.10 -21.82 -12.38
CA ASP A 100 -0.60 -21.14 -13.56
C ASP A 100 -2.11 -20.84 -13.51
N GLY A 101 -2.72 -20.97 -12.34
CA GLY A 101 -4.17 -20.80 -12.16
C GLY A 101 -5.01 -22.01 -12.55
N SER A 102 -4.41 -23.13 -12.97
CA SER A 102 -5.18 -24.34 -13.30
C SER A 102 -5.89 -24.91 -12.07
N ARG A 103 -7.22 -24.98 -12.13
CA ARG A 103 -8.10 -25.55 -11.08
C ARG A 103 -8.00 -27.07 -11.00
N ILE A 104 -7.93 -27.60 -9.78
CA ILE A 104 -7.96 -29.02 -9.45
C ILE A 104 -8.99 -29.22 -8.33
N ALA A 105 -9.94 -30.15 -8.53
CA ALA A 105 -10.83 -30.60 -7.45
C ALA A 105 -10.05 -31.40 -6.41
N ILE A 106 -10.25 -31.08 -5.13
CA ILE A 106 -9.68 -31.81 -3.99
C ILE A 106 -10.66 -32.90 -3.54
N GLY A 107 -11.92 -32.52 -3.34
CA GLY A 107 -12.98 -33.37 -2.82
C GLY A 107 -14.20 -32.54 -2.46
N GLY A 108 -15.27 -33.20 -2.03
CA GLY A 108 -16.50 -32.54 -1.62
C GLY A 108 -17.57 -33.56 -1.27
N ALA A 109 -18.54 -33.14 -0.48
CA ALA A 109 -19.63 -34.01 -0.03
C ALA A 109 -20.92 -33.20 0.18
N LEU A 110 -22.05 -33.90 0.09
CA LEU A 110 -23.30 -33.40 0.64
C LEU A 110 -23.11 -33.25 2.15
N VAL A 111 -23.56 -32.13 2.72
CA VAL A 111 -23.45 -31.93 4.17
C VAL A 111 -24.52 -32.77 4.85
N GLU A 112 -24.09 -33.65 5.77
CA GLU A 112 -25.00 -34.40 6.62
C GLU A 112 -25.68 -33.44 7.61
N VAL A 113 -27.00 -33.43 7.62
CA VAL A 113 -27.81 -32.55 8.48
C VAL A 113 -28.60 -33.34 9.53
N ASP A 114 -28.83 -32.72 10.67
CA ASP A 114 -29.69 -33.25 11.73
C ASP A 114 -31.19 -33.01 11.44
N GLU A 115 -32.05 -33.41 12.39
CA GLU A 115 -33.50 -33.24 12.28
C GLU A 115 -33.96 -31.77 12.17
N THR A 116 -33.11 -30.82 12.57
CA THR A 116 -33.35 -29.37 12.43
C THR A 116 -32.86 -28.81 11.10
N GLY A 117 -32.29 -29.66 10.25
CA GLY A 117 -31.67 -29.27 8.97
C GLY A 117 -30.30 -28.62 9.13
N ARG A 118 -29.69 -28.68 10.33
CA ARG A 118 -28.36 -28.13 10.61
C ARG A 118 -27.28 -29.16 10.33
N GLY A 119 -26.22 -28.76 9.66
CA GLY A 119 -25.09 -29.64 9.34
C GLY A 119 -23.75 -28.93 9.41
N VAL A 120 -22.69 -29.71 9.59
CA VAL A 120 -21.31 -29.23 9.60
C VAL A 120 -20.50 -30.03 8.60
N PHE A 121 -19.85 -29.32 7.69
CA PHE A 121 -18.86 -29.86 6.78
C PHE A 121 -17.46 -29.50 7.27
N GLU A 122 -16.61 -30.50 7.48
CA GLU A 122 -15.19 -30.34 7.77
C GLU A 122 -14.33 -31.08 6.76
N PHE A 123 -13.30 -30.42 6.23
CA PHE A 123 -12.36 -31.05 5.30
C PHE A 123 -10.94 -30.54 5.52
N GLN A 124 -10.04 -31.44 5.90
CA GLN A 124 -8.61 -31.17 6.06
C GLN A 124 -7.85 -31.36 4.74
N THR A 125 -7.13 -30.32 4.30
CA THR A 125 -6.37 -30.29 3.04
C THR A 125 -4.88 -30.13 3.31
N ASP A 126 -4.06 -30.96 2.68
CA ASP A 126 -2.58 -30.88 2.71
C ASP A 126 -2.06 -29.62 1.99
N LEU A 127 -1.10 -28.92 2.62
CA LEU A 127 -0.40 -27.77 2.05
C LEU A 127 0.87 -28.17 1.27
N GLY A 128 1.25 -29.46 1.24
CA GLY A 128 2.41 -29.96 0.49
C GLY A 128 2.53 -29.44 -0.96
N PRO A 129 1.47 -29.47 -1.79
CA PRO A 129 1.52 -29.12 -3.22
C PRO A 129 1.61 -27.62 -3.58
N PHE A 130 1.90 -26.72 -2.63
CA PHE A 130 1.85 -25.26 -2.84
C PHE A 130 3.22 -24.56 -2.66
N GLU A 131 4.31 -25.17 -3.15
CA GLU A 131 5.69 -24.65 -2.96
C GLU A 131 5.88 -23.21 -3.49
N ASP A 132 5.42 -22.98 -4.71
CA ASP A 132 5.69 -21.78 -5.50
C ASP A 132 4.41 -21.02 -5.89
N GLY A 133 3.24 -21.57 -5.56
CA GLY A 133 1.96 -20.91 -5.83
C GLY A 133 0.75 -21.78 -5.50
N GLY A 134 -0.41 -21.14 -5.58
CA GLY A 134 -1.73 -21.74 -5.47
C GLY A 134 -2.51 -21.27 -4.25
N TRP A 135 -3.83 -21.37 -4.43
CA TRP A 135 -4.90 -21.05 -3.50
C TRP A 135 -5.74 -22.30 -3.26
N ILE A 136 -6.46 -22.33 -2.14
CA ILE A 136 -7.55 -23.29 -1.86
C ILE A 136 -8.83 -22.48 -1.69
N TRP A 137 -9.95 -22.97 -2.22
CA TRP A 137 -11.26 -22.37 -1.98
C TRP A 137 -12.34 -23.47 -1.97
N PHE A 138 -13.58 -23.05 -1.71
CA PHE A 138 -14.74 -23.93 -1.80
C PHE A 138 -15.87 -23.27 -2.58
N ASP A 139 -16.72 -24.10 -3.17
CA ASP A 139 -17.96 -23.69 -3.80
C ASP A 139 -19.11 -24.41 -3.08
N VAL A 140 -20.29 -23.78 -3.06
CA VAL A 140 -21.51 -24.34 -2.49
C VAL A 140 -22.56 -24.46 -3.58
N THR A 141 -23.07 -25.67 -3.77
CA THR A 141 -24.19 -25.97 -4.65
C THR A 141 -25.36 -26.43 -3.79
N THR A 142 -26.49 -25.75 -3.89
CA THR A 142 -27.66 -25.99 -3.03
C THR A 142 -28.69 -26.87 -3.74
N ASP A 143 -29.26 -27.84 -3.01
CA ASP A 143 -30.47 -28.55 -3.47
C ASP A 143 -31.71 -27.77 -3.00
N THR A 144 -31.69 -27.33 -1.74
CA THR A 144 -32.75 -26.50 -1.14
C THR A 144 -32.19 -25.15 -0.73
N ALA A 145 -33.07 -24.17 -0.49
CA ALA A 145 -32.66 -22.90 0.07
C ALA A 145 -31.82 -23.14 1.34
N THR A 146 -30.60 -22.62 1.36
CA THR A 146 -29.58 -22.96 2.35
C THR A 146 -28.96 -21.70 2.92
N GLU A 147 -28.79 -21.65 4.23
CA GLU A 147 -28.03 -20.62 4.92
C GLU A 147 -26.68 -21.18 5.33
N ILE A 148 -25.59 -20.55 4.89
CA ILE A 148 -24.27 -20.74 5.53
C ILE A 148 -24.30 -19.87 6.77
N VAL A 149 -24.31 -20.50 7.95
CA VAL A 149 -24.40 -19.81 9.24
C VAL A 149 -23.05 -19.28 9.67
N ALA A 150 -22.00 -20.06 9.42
CA ALA A 150 -20.62 -19.66 9.66
C ALA A 150 -19.68 -20.52 8.79
N ALA A 151 -18.59 -19.94 8.33
CA ALA A 151 -17.53 -20.70 7.70
C ALA A 151 -16.15 -20.09 7.99
N GLY A 152 -15.11 -20.92 7.95
CA GLY A 152 -13.74 -20.45 8.17
C GLY A 152 -12.68 -21.49 7.84
N TRP A 153 -11.46 -21.00 7.74
CA TRP A 153 -10.24 -21.78 7.60
C TRP A 153 -9.55 -21.87 8.96
N TYR A 154 -9.18 -23.09 9.35
CA TYR A 154 -8.65 -23.41 10.67
C TYR A 154 -7.33 -24.17 10.58
N ALA A 155 -6.45 -23.96 11.54
CA ALA A 155 -5.33 -24.84 11.78
C ALA A 155 -5.83 -26.14 12.45
N PRO A 156 -5.25 -27.30 12.12
CA PRO A 156 -5.56 -28.59 12.75
C PRO A 156 -4.85 -28.80 14.09
N GLN A 157 -4.21 -27.75 14.62
CA GLN A 157 -3.39 -27.79 15.81
C GLN A 157 -3.43 -26.41 16.47
N GLU A 158 -3.14 -26.35 17.76
CA GLU A 158 -2.90 -25.09 18.46
C GLU A 158 -1.59 -24.44 18.01
N VAL A 159 -1.44 -23.16 18.34
CA VAL A 159 -0.14 -22.49 18.24
C VAL A 159 0.90 -23.21 19.11
N PRO A 160 2.19 -23.23 18.72
CA PRO A 160 3.23 -23.85 19.54
C PRO A 160 3.31 -23.31 20.97
N ALA A 161 3.71 -24.17 21.89
CA ALA A 161 4.08 -23.73 23.24
C ALA A 161 5.22 -22.71 23.17
N GLY A 162 5.08 -21.60 23.90
CA GLY A 162 6.04 -20.50 23.89
C GLY A 162 5.80 -19.46 22.80
N THR A 163 4.83 -19.64 21.90
CA THR A 163 4.34 -18.55 21.04
C THR A 163 3.77 -17.45 21.94
N PRO A 164 4.11 -16.16 21.68
CA PRO A 164 3.54 -15.06 22.44
C PRO A 164 2.00 -15.03 22.42
N ASP A 165 1.43 -14.31 23.37
CA ASP A 165 -0.01 -14.11 23.43
C ASP A 165 -0.55 -13.37 22.18
N LYS A 166 -1.86 -13.21 22.10
CA LYS A 166 -2.54 -12.69 20.90
C LYS A 166 -2.69 -11.16 20.87
N ARG A 167 -2.10 -10.43 21.82
CA ARG A 167 -2.32 -8.99 21.99
C ARG A 167 -1.60 -8.15 20.92
N ILE A 168 -2.26 -7.09 20.48
CA ILE A 168 -1.77 -6.17 19.45
C ILE A 168 -1.84 -4.74 19.99
N THR A 169 -0.76 -3.99 19.83
CA THR A 169 -0.80 -2.52 19.86
C THR A 169 -0.99 -2.00 18.44
N VAL A 170 -2.12 -1.34 18.17
CA VAL A 170 -2.41 -0.72 16.86
C VAL A 170 -1.88 0.71 16.85
N GLY A 171 -1.28 1.15 15.75
CA GLY A 171 -0.79 2.51 15.59
C GLY A 171 -1.34 3.19 14.35
N ILE A 172 -1.92 4.38 14.53
CA ILE A 172 -2.51 5.19 13.45
C ILE A 172 -1.98 6.63 13.58
N PRO A 173 -0.96 7.06 12.82
CA PRO A 173 -0.57 8.46 12.79
C PRO A 173 -1.65 9.27 12.05
N THR A 174 -1.91 10.51 12.50
CA THR A 174 -2.86 11.38 11.80
C THR A 174 -2.31 12.79 11.61
N PHE A 175 -2.67 13.42 10.49
CA PHE A 175 -2.35 14.82 10.21
C PHE A 175 -3.51 15.51 9.49
N ASN A 176 -4.25 16.34 10.22
CA ASN A 176 -5.35 17.13 9.68
C ASN A 176 -6.40 16.28 8.93
N ARG A 177 -6.69 15.05 9.37
CA ARG A 177 -7.77 14.20 8.83
C ARG A 177 -8.65 13.64 9.95
N PRO A 178 -9.22 14.51 10.79
CA PRO A 178 -9.92 14.08 11.99
C PRO A 178 -11.10 13.12 11.68
N THR A 179 -11.88 13.38 10.62
CA THR A 179 -12.99 12.52 10.20
C THR A 179 -12.54 11.10 9.85
N ASP A 180 -11.45 10.96 9.08
CA ASP A 180 -10.90 9.66 8.68
C ASP A 180 -10.34 8.93 9.91
N ALA A 181 -9.62 9.64 10.78
CA ALA A 181 -9.08 9.09 12.03
C ALA A 181 -10.18 8.56 12.96
N VAL A 182 -11.30 9.28 13.14
CA VAL A 182 -12.46 8.80 13.92
C VAL A 182 -13.07 7.55 13.29
N ALA A 183 -13.21 7.51 11.97
CA ALA A 183 -13.73 6.33 11.27
C ALA A 183 -12.81 5.10 11.45
N ALA A 184 -11.49 5.30 11.41
CA ALA A 184 -10.51 4.25 11.68
C ALA A 184 -10.62 3.73 13.13
N LEU A 185 -10.72 4.61 14.13
CA LEU A 185 -10.91 4.23 15.54
C LEU A 185 -12.19 3.41 15.74
N ALA A 186 -13.32 3.86 15.15
CA ALA A 186 -14.59 3.16 15.24
C ALA A 186 -14.55 1.77 14.56
N ALA A 187 -13.81 1.63 13.47
CA ALA A 187 -13.67 0.36 12.77
C ALA A 187 -12.93 -0.70 13.60
N LEU A 188 -11.96 -0.31 14.45
CA LEU A 188 -11.21 -1.23 15.31
C LEU A 188 -12.09 -1.96 16.33
N THR A 189 -13.15 -1.32 16.80
CA THR A 189 -14.11 -1.90 17.77
C THR A 189 -15.40 -2.42 17.12
N SER A 190 -15.49 -2.41 15.77
CA SER A 190 -16.69 -2.85 15.05
C SER A 190 -16.88 -4.37 15.03
N ASP A 191 -15.80 -5.12 15.24
CA ASP A 191 -15.79 -6.58 15.29
C ASP A 191 -15.30 -7.04 16.67
N PRO A 192 -16.14 -7.74 17.47
CA PRO A 192 -15.76 -8.16 18.81
C PRO A 192 -14.52 -9.06 18.89
N LEU A 193 -14.23 -9.85 17.83
CA LEU A 193 -13.04 -10.70 17.83
C LEU A 193 -11.77 -9.88 17.65
N VAL A 194 -11.83 -8.82 16.83
CA VAL A 194 -10.75 -7.85 16.66
C VAL A 194 -10.57 -7.03 17.94
N ASP A 195 -11.65 -6.51 18.49
CA ASP A 195 -11.63 -5.72 19.72
C ASP A 195 -10.96 -6.49 20.88
N SER A 196 -11.24 -7.80 20.98
CA SER A 196 -10.70 -8.69 22.02
C SER A 196 -9.19 -8.92 21.96
N VAL A 197 -8.51 -8.55 20.86
CA VAL A 197 -7.06 -8.72 20.69
C VAL A 197 -6.31 -7.39 20.72
N ILE A 198 -7.01 -6.25 20.69
CA ILE A 198 -6.40 -4.93 20.77
C ILE A 198 -6.14 -4.59 22.23
N ASP A 199 -4.85 -4.51 22.57
CA ASP A 199 -4.32 -4.15 23.88
C ASP A 199 -4.22 -2.63 24.04
N ALA A 200 -3.77 -1.95 22.99
CA ALA A 200 -3.69 -0.49 22.95
C ALA A 200 -3.84 0.04 21.52
N VAL A 201 -4.26 1.30 21.40
CA VAL A 201 -4.31 2.09 20.17
C VAL A 201 -3.51 3.37 20.38
N MET A 202 -2.44 3.54 19.60
CA MET A 202 -1.51 4.66 19.69
C MET A 202 -1.76 5.60 18.49
N MET A 203 -2.14 6.84 18.75
CA MET A 203 -2.42 7.82 17.70
C MET A 203 -1.62 9.11 17.91
N PRO A 204 -0.47 9.24 17.23
CA PRO A 204 0.23 10.52 17.12
C PRO A 204 -0.60 11.50 16.28
N ASP A 205 -1.18 12.51 16.93
CA ASP A 205 -1.88 13.61 16.26
C ASP A 205 -0.88 14.73 15.96
N GLN A 206 -0.45 14.76 14.70
CA GLN A 206 0.55 15.71 14.19
C GLN A 206 -0.09 16.98 13.61
N GLY A 207 -1.42 17.06 13.61
CA GLY A 207 -2.22 18.07 12.92
C GLY A 207 -2.52 19.30 13.76
N THR A 208 -3.10 20.30 13.11
CA THR A 208 -3.70 21.48 13.74
C THR A 208 -5.22 21.35 13.84
N ARG A 209 -5.85 20.51 13.02
CA ARG A 209 -7.25 20.06 13.18
C ARG A 209 -7.22 18.76 13.95
N LYS A 210 -7.55 18.83 15.24
CA LYS A 210 -7.35 17.72 16.18
C LYS A 210 -8.46 16.68 16.09
N VAL A 211 -8.08 15.41 16.21
CA VAL A 211 -9.02 14.27 16.20
C VAL A 211 -10.01 14.34 17.37
N VAL A 212 -9.54 14.85 18.53
CA VAL A 212 -10.35 14.94 19.76
C VAL A 212 -11.52 15.92 19.64
N ASP A 213 -11.47 16.83 18.66
CA ASP A 213 -12.48 17.85 18.41
C ASP A 213 -13.52 17.41 17.35
N GLU A 214 -13.36 16.22 16.77
CA GLU A 214 -14.19 15.74 15.66
C GLU A 214 -15.51 15.10 16.14
N PRO A 215 -16.63 15.33 15.43
CA PRO A 215 -17.86 14.58 15.66
C PRO A 215 -17.64 13.07 15.57
N GLY A 216 -18.19 12.31 16.52
CA GLY A 216 -18.02 10.85 16.60
C GLY A 216 -16.79 10.39 17.41
N TYR A 217 -15.85 11.29 17.73
CA TYR A 217 -14.68 10.94 18.53
C TYR A 217 -15.07 10.41 19.92
N THR A 218 -16.05 11.03 20.57
CA THR A 218 -16.46 10.64 21.93
C THR A 218 -16.94 9.20 21.97
N GLU A 219 -17.77 8.77 21.01
CA GLU A 219 -18.23 7.38 20.92
C GLU A 219 -17.10 6.41 20.59
N ALA A 220 -16.24 6.74 19.62
CA ALA A 220 -15.11 5.89 19.23
C ALA A 220 -14.09 5.72 20.37
N ALA A 221 -13.77 6.80 21.08
CA ALA A 221 -12.87 6.79 22.23
C ALA A 221 -13.48 6.02 23.41
N ALA A 222 -14.77 6.16 23.67
CA ALA A 222 -15.45 5.43 24.75
C ALA A 222 -15.43 3.90 24.52
N ALA A 223 -15.53 3.43 23.28
CA ALA A 223 -15.44 2.01 22.95
C ALA A 223 -14.03 1.43 23.20
N LEU A 224 -12.98 2.24 22.98
CA LEU A 224 -11.60 1.84 23.26
C LEU A 224 -11.21 1.98 24.73
N GLY A 225 -11.79 2.97 25.44
CA GLY A 225 -11.52 3.24 26.84
C GLY A 225 -10.07 3.64 27.10
N GLU A 226 -9.48 3.11 28.17
CA GLU A 226 -8.09 3.40 28.57
C GLU A 226 -7.03 2.87 27.58
N ARG A 227 -7.45 2.05 26.61
CA ARG A 227 -6.57 1.50 25.56
C ARG A 227 -6.17 2.56 24.52
N LEU A 228 -6.93 3.64 24.38
CA LEU A 228 -6.63 4.70 23.40
C LEU A 228 -5.67 5.73 23.99
N HIS A 229 -4.55 5.95 23.30
CA HIS A 229 -3.56 6.96 23.63
C HIS A 229 -3.37 7.92 22.45
N ILE A 230 -3.78 9.18 22.65
CA ILE A 230 -3.50 10.27 21.71
C ILE A 230 -2.20 10.96 22.13
N PHE A 231 -1.29 11.18 21.17
CA PHE A 231 -0.03 11.88 21.40
C PHE A 231 0.07 13.13 20.52
N ASP A 232 -0.08 14.30 21.12
CA ASP A 232 0.16 15.56 20.42
C ASP A 232 1.66 15.72 20.12
N GLN A 233 1.99 15.99 18.85
CA GLN A 233 3.35 16.35 18.43
C GLN A 233 3.34 17.26 17.20
N GLY A 234 4.50 17.84 16.87
CA GLY A 234 4.67 18.57 15.60
C GLY A 234 4.61 17.64 14.39
N ASN A 235 4.46 18.22 13.19
CA ASN A 235 4.49 17.44 11.95
C ASN A 235 5.91 16.94 11.65
N LEU A 236 6.13 15.65 11.92
CA LEU A 236 7.37 14.91 11.65
C LEU A 236 7.18 13.90 10.51
N GLY A 237 6.09 14.03 9.75
CA GLY A 237 5.71 13.15 8.65
C GLY A 237 5.33 11.73 9.12
N GLY A 238 5.20 10.82 8.16
CA GLY A 238 4.94 9.40 8.41
C GLY A 238 6.03 8.78 9.31
N SER A 239 7.31 9.03 9.02
CA SER A 239 8.41 8.45 9.79
C SER A 239 8.34 8.83 11.27
N GLY A 240 8.05 10.10 11.58
CA GLY A 240 7.91 10.56 12.95
C GLY A 240 6.66 10.05 13.65
N GLY A 241 5.56 9.85 12.93
CA GLY A 241 4.33 9.25 13.44
C GLY A 241 4.51 7.76 13.77
N TYR A 242 4.97 6.95 12.80
CA TYR A 242 5.22 5.52 13.03
C TYR A 242 6.33 5.28 14.06
N SER A 243 7.39 6.09 14.05
CA SER A 243 8.40 6.02 15.12
C SER A 243 7.80 6.32 16.49
N ARG A 244 6.85 7.27 16.60
CA ARG A 244 6.19 7.58 17.87
C ARG A 244 5.35 6.39 18.35
N ILE A 245 4.59 5.77 17.44
CA ILE A 245 3.81 4.57 17.73
C ILE A 245 4.73 3.48 18.33
N MET A 246 5.84 3.16 17.65
CA MET A 246 6.71 2.08 18.11
C MET A 246 7.50 2.45 19.36
N PHE A 247 7.92 3.71 19.51
CA PHE A 247 8.52 4.21 20.74
C PHE A 247 7.58 4.01 21.93
N GLU A 248 6.32 4.44 21.79
CA GLU A 248 5.32 4.36 22.86
C GLU A 248 4.85 2.92 23.09
N ALA A 249 4.66 2.11 22.05
CA ALA A 249 4.35 0.68 22.20
C ALA A 249 5.43 -0.06 22.97
N LEU A 250 6.72 0.22 22.70
CA LEU A 250 7.82 -0.40 23.44
C LEU A 250 7.93 0.09 24.89
N ARG A 251 7.38 1.27 25.21
CA ARG A 251 7.46 1.91 26.53
C ARG A 251 6.23 1.65 27.41
N LEU A 252 5.04 1.65 26.84
CA LEU A 252 3.76 1.65 27.54
C LEU A 252 3.06 0.29 27.54
N THR A 253 3.42 -0.62 26.62
CA THR A 253 2.79 -1.93 26.50
C THR A 253 3.84 -3.04 26.48
N ASP A 254 3.37 -4.27 26.70
CA ASP A 254 4.13 -5.52 26.53
C ASP A 254 3.55 -6.37 25.37
N SER A 255 2.66 -5.79 24.56
CA SER A 255 2.08 -6.40 23.36
C SER A 255 3.15 -7.05 22.48
N PRO A 256 3.01 -8.35 22.12
CA PRO A 256 3.98 -9.04 21.26
C PRO A 256 3.99 -8.55 19.81
N TYR A 257 2.95 -7.84 19.39
CA TYR A 257 2.75 -7.38 18.02
C TYR A 257 2.39 -5.90 18.00
N VAL A 258 3.05 -5.14 17.12
CA VAL A 258 2.71 -3.75 16.79
C VAL A 258 2.16 -3.74 15.37
N LEU A 259 0.92 -3.29 15.19
CA LEU A 259 0.28 -3.17 13.88
C LEU A 259 0.25 -1.71 13.46
N TYR A 260 1.04 -1.37 12.45
CA TYR A 260 0.94 -0.08 11.78
C TYR A 260 -0.26 -0.06 10.84
N MET A 261 -1.03 1.01 10.88
CA MET A 261 -2.13 1.35 9.97
C MET A 261 -2.07 2.84 9.61
N ASP A 262 -2.86 3.28 8.63
CA ASP A 262 -3.02 4.71 8.27
C ASP A 262 -4.36 5.26 8.75
N ASP A 263 -4.54 6.59 8.71
CA ASP A 263 -5.82 7.23 9.09
C ASP A 263 -6.85 7.25 7.95
N ASP A 264 -6.42 7.45 6.70
CA ASP A 264 -7.29 7.54 5.51
C ASP A 264 -7.56 6.19 4.83
N ILE A 265 -7.91 5.19 5.64
CA ILE A 265 -8.24 3.83 5.21
C ILE A 265 -9.67 3.42 5.52
N MET A 266 -10.18 2.47 4.75
CA MET A 266 -11.31 1.63 5.15
C MET A 266 -10.78 0.26 5.57
N ILE A 267 -11.11 -0.16 6.78
CA ILE A 267 -10.60 -1.40 7.36
C ILE A 267 -11.56 -2.55 7.06
N GLU A 268 -11.03 -3.67 6.59
CA GLU A 268 -11.67 -4.98 6.70
C GLU A 268 -11.21 -5.61 8.03
N PRO A 269 -12.04 -5.67 9.10
CA PRO A 269 -11.56 -6.03 10.43
C PRO A 269 -10.93 -7.43 10.50
N ASP A 270 -11.45 -8.39 9.72
CA ASP A 270 -10.90 -9.75 9.69
C ASP A 270 -9.44 -9.79 9.19
N SER A 271 -9.00 -8.81 8.40
CA SER A 271 -7.60 -8.68 7.98
C SER A 271 -6.65 -8.59 9.18
N ILE A 272 -7.04 -7.92 10.27
CA ILE A 272 -6.21 -7.81 11.49
C ILE A 272 -6.00 -9.20 12.10
N LEU A 273 -7.05 -10.01 12.18
CA LEU A 273 -7.00 -11.37 12.72
C LEU A 273 -6.18 -12.30 11.82
N ARG A 274 -6.30 -12.17 10.49
CA ARG A 274 -5.47 -12.93 9.53
C ARG A 274 -3.99 -12.62 9.70
N ALA A 275 -3.64 -11.34 9.87
CA ALA A 275 -2.25 -10.91 10.07
C ALA A 275 -1.69 -11.46 11.39
N LEU A 276 -2.50 -11.41 12.45
CA LEU A 276 -2.16 -12.00 13.74
C LEU A 276 -1.98 -13.51 13.65
N ALA A 277 -2.89 -14.22 12.97
CA ALA A 277 -2.82 -15.66 12.81
C ALA A 277 -1.56 -16.08 12.04
N MET A 278 -1.25 -15.41 10.92
CA MET A 278 0.01 -15.64 10.18
C MET A 278 1.23 -15.41 11.07
N SER A 279 1.23 -14.32 11.86
CA SER A 279 2.34 -13.98 12.76
C SER A 279 2.54 -15.00 13.88
N ARG A 280 1.46 -15.56 14.44
CA ARG A 280 1.52 -16.57 15.53
C ARG A 280 1.89 -17.96 15.05
N TYR A 281 1.57 -18.31 13.80
CA TYR A 281 1.96 -19.57 13.17
C TYR A 281 3.28 -19.49 12.39
N ALA A 282 3.89 -18.31 12.28
CA ALA A 282 5.13 -18.11 11.54
C ALA A 282 6.27 -19.04 12.03
N LYS A 283 7.08 -19.55 11.09
CA LYS A 283 8.23 -20.44 11.41
C LYS A 283 9.31 -19.74 12.25
N LYS A 284 9.38 -18.42 12.13
CA LYS A 284 10.24 -17.50 12.89
C LYS A 284 9.55 -16.14 12.89
N PRO A 285 9.86 -15.23 13.85
CA PRO A 285 9.31 -13.89 13.84
C PRO A 285 9.58 -13.21 12.49
N MET A 286 8.59 -12.47 11.99
CA MET A 286 8.62 -11.86 10.66
C MET A 286 7.62 -10.71 10.59
N LEU A 287 7.81 -9.82 9.62
CA LEU A 287 6.83 -8.77 9.31
C LEU A 287 5.72 -9.36 8.44
N VAL A 288 4.46 -9.11 8.81
CA VAL A 288 3.29 -9.56 8.06
C VAL A 288 2.54 -8.33 7.54
N GLY A 289 2.65 -8.11 6.24
CA GLY A 289 2.05 -6.99 5.53
C GLY A 289 0.68 -7.31 4.95
N GLY A 290 -0.23 -6.35 5.03
CA GLY A 290 -1.48 -6.33 4.28
C GLY A 290 -1.30 -5.68 2.91
N GLN A 291 -2.07 -6.16 1.94
CA GLN A 291 -2.21 -5.54 0.62
C GLN A 291 -3.12 -4.30 0.69
N MET A 292 -3.07 -3.51 -0.37
CA MET A 292 -3.88 -2.31 -0.53
C MET A 292 -4.90 -2.54 -1.66
N LEU A 293 -6.19 -2.46 -1.33
CA LEU A 293 -7.27 -2.28 -2.30
C LEU A 293 -7.45 -0.77 -2.56
N ASN A 294 -7.88 -0.38 -3.76
CA ASN A 294 -8.06 1.03 -4.09
C ASN A 294 -9.36 1.58 -3.47
N LEU A 295 -9.27 2.64 -2.67
CA LEU A 295 -10.42 3.25 -2.01
C LEU A 295 -11.42 3.88 -2.99
N GLN A 296 -10.95 4.35 -4.15
CA GLN A 296 -11.80 4.98 -5.17
C GLN A 296 -12.40 3.95 -6.14
N ASP A 297 -11.71 2.84 -6.37
CA ASP A 297 -12.18 1.72 -7.19
C ASP A 297 -12.09 0.40 -6.40
N ARG A 298 -13.14 0.12 -5.63
CA ARG A 298 -13.05 -0.76 -4.45
C ARG A 298 -12.92 -2.25 -4.78
N SER A 299 -13.05 -2.68 -6.03
CA SER A 299 -12.72 -4.06 -6.45
C SER A 299 -11.28 -4.24 -6.91
N HIS A 300 -10.50 -3.16 -6.98
CA HIS A 300 -9.15 -3.17 -7.53
C HIS A 300 -8.08 -3.41 -6.47
N LEU A 301 -7.23 -4.40 -6.70
CA LEU A 301 -6.00 -4.62 -5.95
C LEU A 301 -4.88 -3.77 -6.53
N HIS A 302 -4.26 -2.95 -5.68
CA HIS A 302 -3.14 -2.12 -6.09
C HIS A 302 -2.00 -2.95 -6.68
N CYS A 303 -1.50 -3.96 -5.96
CA CYS A 303 -0.59 -4.99 -6.48
C CYS A 303 -0.50 -6.17 -5.51
N MET A 304 0.06 -7.30 -5.97
CA MET A 304 0.30 -8.47 -5.13
C MET A 304 1.47 -8.31 -4.16
N GLY A 305 2.45 -7.48 -4.51
CA GLY A 305 3.67 -7.27 -3.73
C GLY A 305 4.73 -6.51 -4.52
N GLU A 306 5.67 -5.90 -3.79
CA GLU A 306 6.70 -5.02 -4.34
C GLU A 306 8.10 -5.44 -3.87
N VAL A 307 9.10 -5.11 -4.67
CA VAL A 307 10.54 -5.37 -4.44
C VAL A 307 11.34 -4.13 -4.81
N ILE A 308 12.64 -4.14 -4.53
CA ILE A 308 13.57 -3.10 -4.97
C ILE A 308 14.29 -3.59 -6.22
N ASP A 309 14.20 -2.81 -7.30
CA ASP A 309 15.15 -2.96 -8.41
C ASP A 309 16.52 -2.46 -7.94
N HIS A 310 17.39 -3.37 -7.52
CA HIS A 310 18.73 -3.07 -7.00
C HIS A 310 19.67 -2.40 -8.02
N HIS A 311 19.40 -2.46 -9.33
CA HIS A 311 20.21 -1.75 -10.32
C HIS A 311 19.97 -0.24 -10.27
N LYS A 312 18.70 0.16 -10.18
CA LYS A 312 18.31 1.58 -10.06
C LYS A 312 18.10 1.99 -8.61
N PHE A 313 18.04 1.06 -7.66
CA PHE A 313 17.58 1.28 -6.29
C PHE A 313 16.24 2.03 -6.26
N MET A 314 15.19 1.41 -6.80
CA MET A 314 13.83 1.96 -6.84
C MET A 314 12.85 0.83 -6.57
N TRP A 315 11.88 1.04 -5.68
CA TRP A 315 10.80 0.07 -5.51
C TRP A 315 10.02 -0.10 -6.80
N THR A 316 9.51 -1.30 -7.02
CA THR A 316 8.76 -1.69 -8.21
C THR A 316 7.92 -2.92 -7.91
N ALA A 317 6.93 -3.20 -8.75
CA ALA A 317 6.21 -4.46 -8.71
C ALA A 317 7.18 -5.65 -8.70
N ALA A 318 6.90 -6.63 -7.85
CA ALA A 318 7.65 -7.89 -7.84
C ALA A 318 7.57 -8.59 -9.22
N PRO A 319 8.49 -9.52 -9.53
CA PRO A 319 8.39 -10.31 -10.75
C PRO A 319 7.02 -10.98 -10.89
N PHE A 320 6.46 -10.94 -12.11
CA PHE A 320 5.12 -11.44 -12.43
C PHE A 320 3.95 -10.66 -11.81
N VAL A 321 4.18 -9.51 -11.19
CA VAL A 321 3.13 -8.65 -10.65
C VAL A 321 2.81 -7.52 -11.62
N GLU A 322 1.51 -7.29 -11.82
CA GLU A 322 0.96 -6.11 -12.47
C GLU A 322 0.25 -5.27 -11.41
N TYR A 323 0.20 -3.96 -11.63
CA TYR A 323 -0.57 -3.05 -10.78
C TYR A 323 -2.04 -3.02 -11.24
N ASP A 324 -2.94 -2.71 -10.32
CA ASP A 324 -4.34 -2.37 -10.59
C ASP A 324 -5.16 -3.55 -11.16
N HIS A 325 -5.20 -4.67 -10.43
CA HIS A 325 -5.99 -5.84 -10.80
C HIS A 325 -7.44 -5.71 -10.34
N ASP A 326 -8.37 -5.62 -11.28
CA ASP A 326 -9.82 -5.58 -11.01
C ASP A 326 -10.41 -6.99 -10.85
N PHE A 327 -10.82 -7.36 -9.64
CA PHE A 327 -11.47 -8.65 -9.37
C PHE A 327 -12.90 -8.76 -9.91
N ALA A 328 -13.58 -7.64 -10.15
CA ALA A 328 -14.94 -7.65 -10.69
C ALA A 328 -14.94 -8.03 -12.17
N LYS A 329 -13.96 -7.53 -12.92
CA LYS A 329 -13.78 -7.85 -14.34
C LYS A 329 -12.96 -9.12 -14.58
N TYR A 330 -11.95 -9.36 -13.74
CA TYR A 330 -11.05 -10.51 -13.83
C TYR A 330 -11.08 -11.30 -12.52
N PRO A 331 -12.10 -12.15 -12.31
CA PRO A 331 -12.21 -12.98 -11.11
C PRO A 331 -10.93 -13.78 -10.87
N LEU A 332 -10.71 -14.22 -9.63
CA LEU A 332 -9.53 -15.05 -9.30
C LEU A 332 -9.46 -16.32 -10.16
N SER A 333 -10.60 -16.85 -10.60
CA SER A 333 -10.69 -18.02 -11.49
C SER A 333 -10.35 -17.75 -12.97
N ASP A 334 -10.15 -16.50 -13.38
CA ASP A 334 -9.79 -16.14 -14.77
C ASP A 334 -8.36 -16.63 -15.10
N ARG A 335 -8.26 -17.54 -16.07
CA ARG A 335 -7.00 -18.21 -16.43
C ARG A 335 -6.09 -17.37 -17.33
N ASP A 336 -6.63 -16.33 -17.96
CA ASP A 336 -5.88 -15.51 -18.91
C ASP A 336 -5.30 -14.28 -18.23
N ASN A 337 -6.13 -13.61 -17.42
CA ASN A 337 -5.79 -12.33 -16.77
C ASN A 337 -5.31 -12.53 -15.32
N SER A 338 -5.89 -13.47 -14.55
CA SER A 338 -5.59 -13.64 -13.12
C SER A 338 -4.51 -14.68 -12.81
N LYS A 339 -3.97 -15.38 -13.82
CA LYS A 339 -3.01 -16.49 -13.63
C LYS A 339 -1.83 -16.16 -12.72
N ASN A 340 -1.33 -14.93 -12.76
CA ASN A 340 -0.17 -14.53 -11.97
C ASN A 340 -0.52 -14.31 -10.48
N LEU A 341 -1.79 -14.09 -10.15
CA LEU A 341 -2.27 -14.04 -8.76
C LEU A 341 -2.14 -15.40 -8.05
N HIS A 342 -2.00 -16.50 -8.82
CA HIS A 342 -1.77 -17.83 -8.27
C HIS A 342 -0.31 -18.12 -7.97
N ARG A 343 0.62 -17.22 -8.29
CA ARG A 343 2.02 -17.34 -7.86
C ARG A 343 2.15 -16.89 -6.41
N ARG A 344 3.06 -17.53 -5.68
CA ARG A 344 3.57 -16.95 -4.44
C ARG A 344 4.52 -15.80 -4.82
N ILE A 345 4.17 -14.60 -4.41
CA ILE A 345 4.97 -13.40 -4.66
C ILE A 345 5.81 -13.13 -3.42
N ASP A 346 7.12 -13.18 -3.59
CA ASP A 346 8.06 -12.76 -2.55
C ASP A 346 8.33 -11.25 -2.67
N VAL A 347 8.46 -10.60 -1.51
CA VAL A 347 8.60 -9.15 -1.39
C VAL A 347 9.86 -8.80 -0.60
N GLU A 348 10.32 -7.56 -0.77
CA GLU A 348 11.41 -7.00 0.07
C GLU A 348 10.90 -6.06 1.16
N GLY A 349 9.59 -5.78 1.17
CA GLY A 349 8.94 -4.89 2.12
C GLY A 349 7.43 -4.84 1.92
N ASN A 350 6.77 -4.09 2.79
CA ASN A 350 5.34 -3.78 2.70
C ASN A 350 5.13 -2.37 3.25
N GLY A 351 4.25 -1.60 2.60
CA GLY A 351 3.90 -0.27 3.08
C GLY A 351 3.21 -0.33 4.45
N TRP A 352 3.24 0.80 5.15
CA TRP A 352 2.75 0.91 6.53
C TRP A 352 1.27 1.23 6.67
N TRP A 353 0.52 1.24 5.56
CA TRP A 353 -0.95 1.25 5.59
C TRP A 353 -1.53 0.03 6.34
N MET A 354 -0.81 -1.09 6.34
CA MET A 354 -1.09 -2.25 7.18
C MET A 354 0.15 -3.14 7.29
N CYS A 355 0.88 -3.09 8.40
CA CYS A 355 2.06 -3.94 8.62
C CYS A 355 2.19 -4.36 10.08
N MET A 356 2.13 -5.67 10.34
CA MET A 356 2.33 -6.25 11.66
C MET A 356 3.81 -6.54 11.89
N ILE A 357 4.37 -5.93 12.93
CA ILE A 357 5.77 -6.01 13.31
C ILE A 357 5.85 -6.74 14.66
N PRO A 358 6.60 -7.85 14.77
CA PRO A 358 6.78 -8.52 16.05
C PRO A 358 7.65 -7.64 16.95
N ARG A 359 7.26 -7.50 18.21
CA ARG A 359 7.95 -6.66 19.21
C ARG A 359 9.46 -6.95 19.27
N VAL A 360 9.84 -8.22 19.22
CA VAL A 360 11.24 -8.66 19.25
C VAL A 360 12.06 -8.06 18.11
N ALA A 361 11.48 -7.88 16.91
CA ALA A 361 12.18 -7.24 15.80
C ALA A 361 12.36 -5.75 16.07
N ALA A 362 11.34 -5.06 16.57
CA ALA A 362 11.40 -3.65 16.92
C ALA A 362 12.42 -3.35 18.03
N GLU A 363 12.53 -4.25 19.02
CA GLU A 363 13.54 -4.15 20.09
C GLU A 363 14.97 -4.37 19.58
N GLU A 364 15.15 -5.27 18.61
CA GLU A 364 16.48 -5.60 18.06
C GLU A 364 16.98 -4.56 17.05
N ILE A 365 16.13 -4.14 16.12
CA ILE A 365 16.54 -3.32 14.97
C ILE A 365 16.29 -1.82 15.15
N GLY A 366 15.62 -1.41 16.23
CA GLY A 366 15.31 -0.01 16.52
C GLY A 366 14.14 0.54 15.70
N LEU A 367 13.95 1.85 15.79
CA LEU A 367 12.83 2.63 15.24
C LEU A 367 13.04 3.02 13.76
N PRO A 368 11.98 3.43 13.04
CA PRO A 368 12.09 4.05 11.71
C PRO A 368 13.19 5.11 11.60
N LEU A 369 13.80 5.25 10.42
CA LEU A 369 14.71 6.37 10.16
C LEU A 369 13.95 7.71 10.08
N PRO A 370 14.57 8.84 10.47
CA PRO A 370 13.94 10.17 10.46
C PRO A 370 13.86 10.76 9.03
N LEU A 371 12.99 10.18 8.19
CA LEU A 371 12.92 10.49 6.74
C LEU A 371 11.76 11.39 6.33
N PHE A 372 10.93 11.84 7.27
CA PHE A 372 9.66 12.53 7.04
C PHE A 372 8.61 11.63 6.35
N ILE A 373 8.76 11.31 5.06
CA ILE A 373 7.87 10.38 4.32
C ILE A 373 8.65 9.60 3.27
N LYS A 374 8.11 8.45 2.85
CA LYS A 374 8.64 7.57 1.79
C LYS A 374 9.97 6.92 2.17
N TRP A 375 10.17 5.68 1.69
CA TRP A 375 11.35 4.84 1.90
C TRP A 375 11.60 4.39 3.35
N ASP A 376 10.89 4.92 4.33
CA ASP A 376 10.97 4.51 5.73
C ASP A 376 10.45 3.09 5.95
N ASP A 377 9.35 2.74 5.31
CA ASP A 377 8.83 1.38 5.21
C ASP A 377 9.83 0.39 4.57
N TRP A 378 10.37 0.76 3.41
CA TRP A 378 11.34 -0.04 2.66
C TRP A 378 12.65 -0.22 3.41
N GLU A 379 13.16 0.84 4.03
CA GLU A 379 14.37 0.78 4.83
C GLU A 379 14.19 -0.17 6.01
N TYR A 380 13.09 -0.04 6.74
CA TYR A 380 12.81 -0.87 7.90
C TYR A 380 12.69 -2.34 7.53
N ALA A 381 12.01 -2.64 6.41
CA ALA A 381 11.88 -4.01 5.91
C ALA A 381 13.23 -4.60 5.46
N LEU A 382 14.06 -3.83 4.75
CA LEU A 382 15.43 -4.27 4.39
C LEU A 382 16.29 -4.52 5.63
N ARG A 383 16.18 -3.65 6.65
CA ARG A 383 16.88 -3.80 7.92
C ARG A 383 16.42 -5.06 8.66
N ALA A 384 15.12 -5.27 8.75
CA ALA A 384 14.50 -6.47 9.32
C ALA A 384 14.99 -7.74 8.60
N GLY A 385 15.00 -7.73 7.27
CA GLY A 385 15.48 -8.84 6.46
C GLY A 385 16.95 -9.19 6.75
N ARG A 386 17.83 -8.19 6.88
CA ARG A 386 19.24 -8.39 7.27
C ARG A 386 19.42 -8.94 8.69
N ALA A 387 18.52 -8.59 9.62
CA ALA A 387 18.47 -9.14 10.97
C ALA A 387 17.78 -10.52 11.04
N GLY A 388 17.33 -11.07 9.91
CA GLY A 388 16.72 -12.39 9.85
C GLY A 388 15.20 -12.42 10.04
N TYR A 389 14.55 -11.26 10.09
CA TYR A 389 13.10 -11.08 10.12
C TYR A 389 12.58 -10.80 8.69
N PRO A 390 12.12 -11.83 7.95
CA PRO A 390 11.62 -11.61 6.58
C PRO A 390 10.31 -10.83 6.60
N THR A 391 9.89 -10.37 5.42
CA THR A 391 8.57 -9.75 5.21
C THR A 391 7.74 -10.63 4.28
N ALA A 392 6.45 -10.74 4.55
CA ALA A 392 5.49 -11.28 3.60
C ALA A 392 4.27 -10.36 3.47
N THR A 393 3.94 -9.98 2.23
CA THR A 393 2.65 -9.39 1.88
C THR A 393 1.68 -10.53 1.61
N VAL A 394 0.64 -10.67 2.42
CA VAL A 394 -0.22 -11.87 2.40
C VAL A 394 -1.54 -11.56 1.68
N PRO A 395 -1.85 -12.21 0.56
CA PRO A 395 -3.12 -12.03 -0.12
C PRO A 395 -4.33 -12.38 0.75
N GLY A 396 -5.41 -11.60 0.60
CA GLY A 396 -6.59 -11.72 1.44
C GLY A 396 -6.46 -11.01 2.81
N ILE A 397 -5.29 -10.42 3.11
CA ILE A 397 -5.14 -9.43 4.18
C ILE A 397 -5.08 -8.07 3.51
N ALA A 398 -6.09 -7.22 3.71
CA ALA A 398 -6.10 -5.90 3.08
C ALA A 398 -6.90 -4.85 3.85
N ILE A 399 -6.60 -3.62 3.49
CA ILE A 399 -7.42 -2.43 3.73
C ILE A 399 -7.72 -1.76 2.37
N TRP A 400 -8.66 -0.83 2.32
CA TRP A 400 -8.78 0.09 1.19
C TRP A 400 -8.09 1.41 1.52
N HIS A 401 -7.30 1.93 0.58
CA HIS A 401 -6.59 3.19 0.71
C HIS A 401 -6.46 3.86 -0.66
N MET A 402 -6.22 5.18 -0.70
CA MET A 402 -6.03 5.89 -1.97
C MET A 402 -4.77 5.41 -2.69
N ALA A 403 -4.95 4.88 -3.90
CA ALA A 403 -3.84 4.45 -4.76
C ALA A 403 -3.00 5.65 -5.23
N TRP A 404 -1.75 5.36 -5.63
CA TRP A 404 -0.80 6.35 -6.15
C TRP A 404 -1.14 6.82 -7.56
N SER A 405 -1.90 6.03 -8.33
CA SER A 405 -2.37 6.35 -9.69
C SER A 405 -3.08 7.71 -9.76
N ASP A 406 -3.67 8.12 -8.64
CA ASP A 406 -4.52 9.30 -8.51
C ASP A 406 -3.80 10.45 -7.77
N LYS A 407 -2.47 10.35 -7.57
CA LYS A 407 -1.64 11.35 -6.84
C LYS A 407 -0.53 11.93 -7.72
N ASP A 408 -0.22 13.22 -7.55
CA ASP A 408 0.91 13.93 -8.18
C ASP A 408 2.26 13.74 -7.43
N ASP A 409 2.42 12.67 -6.67
CA ASP A 409 3.52 12.52 -5.69
C ASP A 409 4.92 12.43 -6.33
N ALA A 410 5.00 12.10 -7.61
CA ALA A 410 6.25 12.07 -8.37
C ALA A 410 6.70 13.45 -8.91
N ILE A 411 5.87 14.49 -8.82
CA ILE A 411 6.17 15.83 -9.35
C ILE A 411 6.01 16.96 -8.33
N ASP A 412 5.22 16.77 -7.28
CA ASP A 412 4.99 17.77 -6.25
C ASP A 412 6.13 17.83 -5.20
N TRP A 413 5.86 18.41 -4.03
CA TRP A 413 6.81 18.51 -2.92
C TRP A 413 7.35 17.13 -2.46
N GLN A 414 6.61 16.04 -2.66
CA GLN A 414 7.03 14.69 -2.30
C GLN A 414 8.21 14.22 -3.14
N ALA A 415 8.40 14.75 -4.36
CA ALA A 415 9.53 14.40 -5.23
C ALA A 415 10.90 14.70 -4.59
N TYR A 416 10.98 15.70 -3.70
CA TYR A 416 12.15 15.96 -2.86
C TYR A 416 12.44 14.76 -1.95
N PHE A 417 11.44 14.29 -1.21
CA PHE A 417 11.58 13.17 -0.28
C PHE A 417 11.83 11.85 -1.00
N HIS A 418 11.15 11.60 -2.13
CA HIS A 418 11.40 10.44 -2.99
C HIS A 418 12.88 10.31 -3.37
N LEU A 419 13.52 11.39 -3.84
CA LEU A 419 14.92 11.34 -4.26
C LEU A 419 15.88 11.33 -3.07
N ARG A 420 15.70 12.23 -2.10
CA ARG A 420 16.58 12.32 -0.92
C ARG A 420 16.63 10.99 -0.19
N ASN A 421 15.46 10.43 0.12
CA ASN A 421 15.38 9.22 0.92
C ASN A 421 15.79 7.97 0.11
N ARG A 422 15.57 7.96 -1.21
CA ARG A 422 16.16 6.94 -2.10
C ARG A 422 17.68 6.91 -1.98
N LEU A 423 18.33 8.07 -1.99
CA LEU A 423 19.78 8.17 -1.87
C LEU A 423 20.26 7.75 -0.47
N VAL A 424 19.55 8.16 0.59
CA VAL A 424 19.83 7.73 1.98
C VAL A 424 19.79 6.21 2.07
N VAL A 425 18.68 5.58 1.67
CA VAL A 425 18.53 4.12 1.76
C VAL A 425 19.49 3.41 0.80
N ALA A 426 19.71 3.93 -0.42
CA ALA A 426 20.71 3.37 -1.33
C ALA A 426 22.11 3.34 -0.71
N SER A 427 22.50 4.36 0.07
CA SER A 427 23.80 4.41 0.73
C SER A 427 23.96 3.32 1.82
N LEU A 428 22.86 2.93 2.46
CA LEU A 428 22.85 1.88 3.48
C LEU A 428 22.91 0.47 2.87
N TYR A 429 22.32 0.28 1.67
CA TYR A 429 22.07 -1.06 1.11
C TYR A 429 22.78 -1.36 -0.22
N THR A 430 23.49 -0.42 -0.83
CA THR A 430 24.25 -0.63 -2.09
C THR A 430 25.76 -0.70 -1.84
N ASP A 431 26.41 -1.81 -2.21
CA ASP A 431 27.88 -1.98 -2.13
C ASP A 431 28.61 -1.79 -3.48
N GLY A 432 27.87 -1.60 -4.57
CA GLY A 432 28.39 -1.54 -5.94
C GLY A 432 28.22 -0.18 -6.65
N PRO A 433 28.48 -0.12 -7.98
CA PRO A 433 28.38 1.13 -8.74
C PRO A 433 26.98 1.73 -8.75
N ILE A 434 26.86 3.04 -8.52
CA ILE A 434 25.57 3.76 -8.55
C ILE A 434 25.13 4.23 -9.95
N LYS A 435 25.76 3.71 -11.01
CA LYS A 435 25.51 4.20 -12.39
C LYS A 435 24.03 4.08 -12.79
N GLY A 436 23.35 3.02 -12.36
CA GLY A 436 21.93 2.82 -12.62
C GLY A 436 21.05 3.86 -11.93
N ILE A 437 21.33 4.19 -10.66
CA ILE A 437 20.67 5.28 -9.91
C ILE A 437 20.84 6.61 -10.66
N LEU A 438 22.09 6.96 -11.01
CA LEU A 438 22.39 8.23 -11.69
C LEU A 438 21.73 8.32 -13.07
N THR A 439 21.77 7.23 -13.85
CA THR A 439 21.15 7.21 -15.19
C THR A 439 19.62 7.27 -15.11
N SER A 440 19.03 6.59 -14.12
CA SER A 440 17.60 6.67 -13.81
C SER A 440 17.20 8.10 -13.46
N HIS A 441 17.96 8.79 -12.60
CA HIS A 441 17.69 10.17 -12.23
C HIS A 441 17.88 11.12 -13.41
N ALA A 442 18.99 11.03 -14.17
CA ALA A 442 19.22 11.84 -15.36
C ALA A 442 18.08 11.76 -16.38
N LYS A 443 17.54 10.54 -16.60
CA LYS A 443 16.38 10.33 -17.47
C LYS A 443 15.11 11.00 -16.92
N ALA A 444 14.87 10.91 -15.61
CA ALA A 444 13.76 11.58 -14.96
C ALA A 444 13.88 13.11 -15.04
N THR A 445 15.06 13.67 -14.74
CA THR A 445 15.34 15.11 -14.89
C THR A 445 15.07 15.59 -16.30
N ALA A 446 15.56 14.87 -17.33
CA ALA A 446 15.30 15.23 -18.72
C ALA A 446 13.80 15.21 -19.04
N LYS A 447 13.05 14.23 -18.52
CA LYS A 447 11.59 14.16 -18.66
C LYS A 447 10.92 15.36 -18.00
N HIS A 448 11.24 15.69 -16.75
CA HIS A 448 10.66 16.82 -16.01
C HIS A 448 10.91 18.15 -16.73
N LEU A 449 12.13 18.39 -17.22
CA LEU A 449 12.46 19.59 -17.99
C LEU A 449 11.64 19.67 -19.29
N LEU A 450 11.46 18.56 -20.01
CA LEU A 450 10.61 18.50 -21.20
C LEU A 450 9.12 18.67 -20.88
N CYS A 451 8.69 18.29 -19.67
CA CYS A 451 7.32 18.48 -19.17
C CYS A 451 7.10 19.85 -18.51
N LEU A 452 8.10 20.75 -18.53
CA LEU A 452 8.04 22.07 -17.90
C LEU A 452 7.81 22.01 -16.38
N GLU A 453 8.30 20.94 -15.74
CA GLU A 453 8.21 20.67 -14.29
C GLU A 453 9.49 21.20 -13.60
N TYR A 454 9.69 22.51 -13.68
CA TYR A 454 10.93 23.16 -13.23
C TYR A 454 11.08 23.18 -11.72
N SER A 455 9.98 23.37 -10.99
CA SER A 455 9.96 23.28 -9.53
C SER A 455 10.42 21.91 -9.04
N THR A 456 10.01 20.83 -9.71
CA THR A 456 10.38 19.44 -9.38
C THR A 456 11.89 19.23 -9.51
N VAL A 457 12.51 19.73 -10.58
CA VAL A 457 13.98 19.63 -10.74
C VAL A 457 14.71 20.46 -9.69
N ALA A 458 14.20 21.64 -9.35
CA ALA A 458 14.80 22.50 -8.32
C ALA A 458 14.82 21.83 -6.95
N ILE A 459 13.70 21.22 -6.53
CA ILE A 459 13.63 20.52 -5.25
C ILE A 459 14.37 19.17 -5.29
N GLN A 460 14.47 18.50 -6.44
CA GLN A 460 15.35 17.32 -6.59
C GLN A 460 16.83 17.70 -6.47
N ASN A 461 17.24 18.87 -6.97
CA ASN A 461 18.59 19.38 -6.73
C ASN A 461 18.82 19.64 -5.24
N GLU A 462 17.84 20.22 -4.54
CA GLU A 462 17.92 20.41 -3.09
C GLU A 462 17.98 19.07 -2.33
N ALA A 463 17.23 18.06 -2.78
CA ALA A 463 17.28 16.70 -2.21
C ALA A 463 18.69 16.08 -2.29
N MET A 464 19.40 16.28 -3.41
CA MET A 464 20.79 15.82 -3.54
C MET A 464 21.73 16.57 -2.60
N ARG A 465 21.55 17.89 -2.42
CA ARG A 465 22.35 18.70 -1.49
C ARG A 465 22.13 18.26 -0.04
N ASP A 466 20.88 18.08 0.38
CA ASP A 466 20.56 17.66 1.74
C ASP A 466 21.06 16.22 2.02
N PHE A 467 21.04 15.32 1.03
CA PHE A 467 21.69 14.01 1.16
C PHE A 467 23.22 14.13 1.35
N LEU A 468 23.88 14.95 0.52
CA LEU A 468 25.34 15.18 0.55
C LEU A 468 25.83 15.93 1.79
N ALA A 469 24.92 16.55 2.54
CA ALA A 469 25.20 17.19 3.83
C ALA A 469 25.27 16.19 5.00
N GLY A 470 24.93 14.92 4.76
CA GLY A 470 25.18 13.81 5.68
C GLY A 470 24.02 13.45 6.63
N PRO A 471 24.14 12.34 7.36
CA PRO A 471 23.06 11.73 8.15
C PRO A 471 22.53 12.63 9.27
N MET A 472 23.39 13.38 9.94
CA MET A 472 22.98 14.24 11.05
C MET A 472 22.14 15.42 10.57
N HIS A 473 22.50 16.00 9.42
CA HIS A 473 21.72 17.04 8.75
C HIS A 473 20.32 16.53 8.40
N ILE A 474 20.18 15.30 7.88
CA ILE A 474 18.86 14.71 7.58
C ILE A 474 17.94 14.71 8.80
N ARG A 475 18.48 14.37 9.98
CA ARG A 475 17.72 14.40 11.24
C ARG A 475 17.38 15.83 11.65
N GLU A 476 18.33 16.74 11.59
CA GLU A 476 18.13 18.15 11.99
C GLU A 476 17.05 18.85 11.16
N ILE A 477 16.96 18.55 9.87
CA ILE A 477 15.97 19.16 8.98
C ILE A 477 14.60 18.48 9.01
N LEU A 478 14.41 17.39 9.77
CA LEU A 478 13.14 16.65 9.83
C LEU A 478 11.90 17.56 10.00
N PRO A 479 11.86 18.49 10.98
CA PRO A 479 10.69 19.37 11.16
C PRO A 479 10.60 20.53 10.15
N THR A 480 11.68 20.85 9.43
CA THR A 480 11.76 22.07 8.60
C THR A 480 11.81 21.82 7.09
N ALA A 481 12.15 20.60 6.66
CA ALA A 481 12.34 20.25 5.25
C ALA A 481 11.10 20.53 4.40
N LEU A 482 9.90 20.17 4.87
CA LEU A 482 8.65 20.44 4.15
C LEU A 482 8.45 21.94 3.91
N GLY A 483 8.66 22.76 4.94
CA GLY A 483 8.56 24.22 4.85
C GLY A 483 9.55 24.81 3.84
N LYS A 484 10.81 24.35 3.87
CA LYS A 484 11.86 24.73 2.92
C LYS A 484 11.47 24.40 1.48
N VAL A 485 11.01 23.17 1.23
CA VAL A 485 10.57 22.71 -0.10
C VAL A 485 9.38 23.53 -0.61
N ALA A 486 8.40 23.80 0.24
CA ALA A 486 7.26 24.65 -0.12
C ALA A 486 7.69 26.06 -0.52
N GLN A 487 8.67 26.66 0.16
CA GLN A 487 9.19 27.98 -0.19
C GLN A 487 9.95 27.99 -1.52
N ILE A 488 10.74 26.96 -1.82
CA ILE A 488 11.40 26.82 -3.13
C ILE A 488 10.34 26.79 -4.23
N ARG A 489 9.31 25.95 -4.07
CA ARG A 489 8.26 25.75 -5.08
C ARG A 489 7.46 27.01 -5.39
N LYS A 490 7.23 27.90 -4.42
CA LYS A 490 6.54 29.19 -4.66
C LYS A 490 7.23 30.08 -5.69
N GLY A 491 8.53 29.90 -5.92
CA GLY A 491 9.28 30.64 -6.94
C GLY A 491 9.03 30.17 -8.39
N TYR A 492 8.19 29.17 -8.60
CA TYR A 492 8.00 28.51 -9.90
C TYR A 492 6.52 28.46 -10.31
N PRO A 493 6.15 28.99 -11.50
CA PRO A 493 4.77 28.96 -11.99
C PRO A 493 4.16 27.55 -12.10
N ASP A 494 4.98 26.53 -12.40
CA ASP A 494 4.52 25.14 -12.51
C ASP A 494 4.11 24.50 -11.16
N ALA A 495 4.31 25.22 -10.04
CA ALA A 495 3.93 24.77 -8.70
C ALA A 495 2.91 25.68 -7.99
N VAL A 496 2.49 26.78 -8.63
CA VAL A 496 1.45 27.67 -8.09
C VAL A 496 0.11 27.18 -8.63
N VAL A 497 -0.68 26.57 -7.75
CA VAL A 497 -2.03 26.07 -8.08
C VAL A 497 -3.00 27.25 -8.10
N LEU A 498 -3.72 27.38 -9.20
CA LEU A 498 -4.88 28.24 -9.38
C LEU A 498 -6.15 27.37 -9.25
N ASP A 499 -7.25 27.96 -8.77
CA ASP A 499 -8.51 27.22 -8.59
C ASP A 499 -9.10 26.82 -9.95
N SER A 500 -8.92 27.66 -10.96
CA SER A 500 -9.42 27.40 -12.32
C SER A 500 -8.53 27.97 -13.41
N ALA A 501 -8.54 27.32 -14.59
CA ALA A 501 -7.95 27.89 -15.80
C ALA A 501 -8.62 29.21 -16.23
N GLU A 502 -9.82 29.51 -15.72
CA GLU A 502 -10.54 30.78 -15.97
C GLU A 502 -9.90 31.98 -15.28
N GLU A 503 -9.02 31.76 -14.30
CA GLU A 503 -8.22 32.84 -13.70
C GLU A 503 -7.13 33.37 -14.66
N LEU A 504 -6.89 32.66 -15.76
CA LEU A 504 -5.96 33.04 -16.82
C LEU A 504 -6.72 33.46 -18.08
N PRO A 505 -6.08 34.23 -18.99
CA PRO A 505 -6.67 34.53 -20.28
C PRO A 505 -7.06 33.26 -21.03
N ARG A 506 -8.19 33.33 -21.76
CA ARG A 506 -8.65 32.21 -22.60
C ARG A 506 -7.51 31.75 -23.51
N THR A 507 -7.29 30.44 -23.54
CA THR A 507 -6.26 29.82 -24.37
C THR A 507 -6.36 30.24 -25.84
N SER A 508 -5.21 30.46 -26.48
CA SER A 508 -5.13 30.74 -27.92
C SER A 508 -5.50 29.54 -28.79
N GLY A 509 -5.46 28.32 -28.24
CA GLY A 509 -5.77 27.07 -28.93
C GLY A 509 -4.71 26.60 -29.93
N GLU A 510 -3.57 27.31 -30.06
CA GLU A 510 -2.50 27.00 -31.01
C GLU A 510 -1.90 25.59 -30.79
N ALA A 511 -1.91 25.10 -29.55
CA ALA A 511 -1.27 23.84 -29.17
C ALA A 511 -2.25 22.71 -28.84
N THR A 512 -3.57 22.91 -28.94
CA THR A 512 -4.56 21.89 -28.54
C THR A 512 -4.36 20.56 -29.28
N HIS A 513 -4.04 20.61 -30.57
CA HIS A 513 -3.80 19.42 -31.40
C HIS A 513 -2.63 18.53 -30.95
N LEU A 514 -1.71 19.05 -30.12
CA LEU A 514 -0.54 18.29 -29.62
C LEU A 514 -0.90 17.33 -28.48
N GLY A 515 -2.02 17.56 -27.77
CA GLY A 515 -2.53 16.67 -26.71
C GLY A 515 -3.38 15.51 -27.21
N VAL A 516 -3.86 15.56 -28.47
CA VAL A 516 -4.90 14.66 -28.99
C VAL A 516 -4.41 13.24 -29.27
N ASN A 517 -3.18 13.06 -29.74
CA ASN A 517 -2.68 11.75 -30.20
C ASN A 517 -1.34 11.41 -29.56
N GLU A 518 -1.30 10.27 -28.86
CA GLU A 518 -0.02 9.69 -28.42
C GLU A 518 0.79 9.20 -29.65
N PRO A 519 2.09 9.53 -29.75
CA PRO A 519 2.91 9.03 -30.84
C PRO A 519 3.10 7.51 -30.77
N ALA A 520 2.37 6.79 -31.64
CA ALA A 520 2.47 5.34 -31.79
C ALA A 520 3.66 4.94 -32.69
N GLY A 521 4.44 3.96 -32.22
CA GLY A 521 5.59 3.42 -32.96
C GLY A 521 6.88 4.27 -32.90
N PRO A 522 8.01 3.70 -33.33
CA PRO A 522 9.34 4.29 -33.12
C PRO A 522 9.56 5.59 -33.91
N ILE A 523 9.06 5.68 -35.15
CA ILE A 523 9.24 6.86 -36.02
C ILE A 523 8.49 8.06 -35.45
N ALA A 524 7.23 7.89 -35.02
CA ALA A 524 6.44 8.96 -34.43
C ALA A 524 7.07 9.48 -33.13
N LYS A 525 7.56 8.57 -32.27
CA LYS A 525 8.28 8.92 -31.04
C LYS A 525 9.55 9.72 -31.32
N ALA A 526 10.33 9.30 -32.32
CA ALA A 526 11.54 10.03 -32.74
C ALA A 526 11.21 11.44 -33.27
N LYS A 527 10.16 11.57 -34.09
CA LYS A 527 9.71 12.87 -34.61
C LYS A 527 9.23 13.79 -33.48
N ALA A 528 8.46 13.27 -32.52
CA ALA A 528 8.00 14.02 -31.36
C ALA A 528 9.18 14.50 -30.50
N LEU A 529 10.15 13.63 -30.24
CA LEU A 529 11.36 13.97 -29.49
C LEU A 529 12.20 15.03 -30.21
N LEU A 530 12.41 14.89 -31.52
CA LEU A 530 13.13 15.90 -32.31
C LEU A 530 12.40 17.25 -32.24
N GLY A 531 11.08 17.26 -32.38
CA GLY A 531 10.27 18.47 -32.24
C GLY A 531 10.44 19.12 -30.86
N ALA A 532 10.42 18.32 -29.79
CA ALA A 532 10.61 18.81 -28.44
C ALA A 532 12.02 19.40 -28.22
N VAL A 533 13.06 18.72 -28.71
CA VAL A 533 14.45 19.20 -28.65
C VAL A 533 14.63 20.51 -29.42
N VAL A 534 14.09 20.60 -30.64
CA VAL A 534 14.17 21.81 -31.47
C VAL A 534 13.43 22.98 -30.79
N ASN A 535 12.27 22.73 -30.18
CA ASN A 535 11.53 23.76 -29.46
C ASN A 535 12.33 24.29 -28.26
N ASN A 536 12.86 23.38 -27.43
CA ASN A 536 13.62 23.73 -26.23
C ASN A 536 14.98 24.39 -26.53
N ALA A 537 15.52 24.25 -27.74
CA ALA A 537 16.74 24.96 -28.15
C ALA A 537 16.51 26.45 -28.48
N ARG A 538 15.27 26.84 -28.81
CA ARG A 538 14.91 28.21 -29.21
C ARG A 538 14.43 29.03 -28.01
N PRO A 539 14.53 30.38 -28.05
CA PRO A 539 13.85 31.24 -27.07
C PRO A 539 12.33 30.94 -27.04
N ALA A 540 11.70 31.10 -25.88
CA ALA A 540 10.25 31.04 -25.77
C ALA A 540 9.61 32.33 -26.28
N ASP A 541 8.42 32.24 -26.86
CA ASP A 541 7.60 33.41 -27.18
C ASP A 541 6.95 33.95 -25.88
N PRO A 542 7.30 35.16 -25.42
CA PRO A 542 6.79 35.70 -24.16
C PRO A 542 5.26 35.87 -24.12
N ARG A 543 4.59 35.93 -25.29
CA ARG A 543 3.12 36.00 -25.36
C ARG A 543 2.48 34.78 -24.70
N HIS A 544 3.12 33.61 -24.82
CA HIS A 544 2.61 32.35 -24.28
C HIS A 544 2.83 32.20 -22.77
N HIS A 545 3.48 33.17 -22.10
CA HIS A 545 3.51 33.25 -20.64
C HIS A 545 2.37 34.10 -20.08
N GLN A 546 1.73 34.91 -20.92
CA GLN A 546 0.54 35.70 -20.56
C GLN A 546 -0.74 34.98 -21.00
N VAL A 547 -0.75 34.39 -22.18
CA VAL A 547 -1.91 33.68 -22.75
C VAL A 547 -1.55 32.22 -23.03
N PRO A 548 -2.14 31.24 -22.32
CA PRO A 548 -1.83 29.82 -22.52
C PRO A 548 -2.10 29.36 -23.96
N GLN A 549 -1.27 28.46 -24.50
CA GLN A 549 -1.46 27.87 -25.83
C GLN A 549 -2.51 26.76 -25.87
N ALA A 550 -2.73 26.10 -24.73
CA ALA A 550 -3.70 25.04 -24.52
C ALA A 550 -3.96 24.86 -23.01
N ASN A 551 -5.04 24.16 -22.70
CA ASN A 551 -5.30 23.61 -21.36
C ASN A 551 -5.26 22.09 -21.49
N TYR A 552 -4.39 21.42 -20.72
CA TYR A 552 -4.22 19.97 -20.77
C TYR A 552 -4.68 19.30 -19.48
N PRO A 553 -5.55 18.28 -19.55
CA PRO A 553 -5.75 17.35 -18.44
C PRO A 553 -4.50 16.45 -18.23
N PRO A 554 -4.38 15.77 -17.07
CA PRO A 554 -3.18 14.98 -16.74
C PRO A 554 -2.86 13.88 -17.75
N ILE A 555 -3.89 13.29 -18.38
CA ILE A 555 -3.72 12.23 -19.38
C ILE A 555 -3.04 12.74 -20.66
N GLU A 556 -3.25 14.02 -21.01
CA GLU A 556 -2.68 14.67 -22.21
C GLU A 556 -1.35 15.39 -21.91
N ALA A 557 -1.08 15.70 -20.63
CA ALA A 557 0.11 16.39 -20.16
C ALA A 557 1.36 15.47 -20.12
N ARG A 558 1.83 15.07 -21.31
CA ARG A 558 2.96 14.15 -21.50
C ARG A 558 4.15 14.84 -22.18
N TRP A 559 5.34 14.26 -22.05
CA TRP A 559 6.59 14.85 -22.60
C TRP A 559 6.51 15.17 -24.10
N PHE A 560 5.74 14.39 -24.87
CA PHE A 560 5.59 14.60 -26.30
C PHE A 560 4.67 15.77 -26.63
N SER A 561 3.71 16.15 -25.78
CA SER A 561 2.88 17.35 -25.97
C SER A 561 3.59 18.56 -25.36
N LEU A 562 3.93 18.49 -24.07
CA LEU A 562 4.54 19.57 -23.28
C LEU A 562 5.92 20.00 -23.79
N GLY A 563 6.72 19.09 -24.36
CA GLY A 563 8.03 19.45 -24.89
C GLY A 563 7.99 20.39 -26.10
N ARG A 564 6.81 20.61 -26.70
CA ARG A 564 6.60 21.37 -27.94
C ARG A 564 5.80 22.65 -27.74
N VAL A 565 5.60 23.09 -26.49
CA VAL A 565 4.87 24.32 -26.13
C VAL A 565 5.76 25.28 -25.33
N ASP A 566 5.31 26.52 -25.23
CA ASP A 566 5.95 27.65 -24.55
C ASP A 566 5.20 28.06 -23.29
N GLY A 567 3.87 27.87 -23.26
CA GLY A 567 3.10 27.97 -22.02
C GLY A 567 1.71 27.36 -22.11
N VAL A 568 1.32 26.58 -21.11
CA VAL A 568 0.05 25.84 -21.05
C VAL A 568 -0.42 25.70 -19.61
N THR A 569 -1.73 25.56 -19.42
CA THR A 569 -2.26 25.12 -18.13
C THR A 569 -2.30 23.60 -18.08
N VAL A 570 -1.97 23.03 -16.92
CA VAL A 570 -2.08 21.59 -16.67
C VAL A 570 -2.90 21.39 -15.40
N THR A 571 -3.96 20.61 -15.48
CA THR A 571 -4.77 20.27 -14.30
C THR A 571 -3.97 19.42 -13.32
N THR A 572 -4.15 19.64 -12.03
CA THR A 572 -3.59 18.78 -10.96
C THR A 572 -4.24 17.39 -11.01
N ALA A 573 -3.54 16.35 -10.55
CA ALA A 573 -4.03 14.97 -10.58
C ALA A 573 -5.35 14.78 -9.80
N ASP A 574 -5.54 15.53 -8.71
CA ASP A 574 -6.77 15.50 -7.92
C ASP A 574 -7.95 16.25 -8.58
N GLY A 575 -7.72 16.89 -9.72
CA GLY A 575 -8.72 17.64 -10.48
C GLY A 575 -9.20 18.93 -9.80
N ARG A 576 -8.56 19.38 -8.72
CA ARG A 576 -9.02 20.52 -7.91
C ARG A 576 -8.47 21.88 -8.35
N GLY A 577 -7.51 21.90 -9.27
CA GLY A 577 -6.95 23.14 -9.78
C GLY A 577 -6.08 22.94 -11.02
N VAL A 578 -5.40 24.02 -11.42
CA VAL A 578 -4.45 24.01 -12.55
C VAL A 578 -3.15 24.72 -12.18
N VAL A 579 -2.06 24.33 -12.83
CA VAL A 579 -0.78 25.05 -12.77
C VAL A 579 -0.44 25.62 -14.15
N TYR A 580 0.14 26.82 -14.19
CA TYR A 580 0.58 27.43 -15.44
C TYR A 580 2.04 27.09 -15.71
N ARG A 581 2.27 26.06 -16.54
CA ARG A 581 3.61 25.64 -16.92
C ARG A 581 4.13 26.51 -18.04
N GLN A 582 5.35 27.03 -17.88
CA GLN A 582 5.94 28.02 -18.77
C GLN A 582 7.36 27.60 -19.15
N ARG A 583 7.63 27.53 -20.45
CA ARG A 583 8.97 27.23 -20.97
C ARG A 583 9.85 28.45 -20.86
N ASP A 584 10.94 28.28 -20.15
CA ASP A 584 12.06 29.21 -20.11
C ASP A 584 13.35 28.41 -20.39
N ARG A 585 14.04 28.76 -21.47
CA ARG A 585 15.26 28.06 -21.91
C ARG A 585 16.41 28.28 -20.95
N ASP A 586 16.59 29.49 -20.45
CA ASP A 586 17.74 29.83 -19.63
C ASP A 586 17.57 29.22 -18.24
N LYS A 587 16.34 29.23 -17.69
CA LYS A 587 15.99 28.49 -16.47
C LYS A 587 16.15 26.98 -16.64
N MET A 588 15.71 26.40 -17.77
CA MET A 588 15.90 24.97 -18.07
C MET A 588 17.39 24.60 -18.05
N LEU A 589 18.24 25.40 -18.73
CA LEU A 589 19.68 25.17 -18.79
C LEU A 589 20.36 25.36 -17.43
N GLU A 590 19.94 26.34 -16.63
CA GLU A 590 20.39 26.56 -15.25
C GLU A 590 20.12 25.31 -14.40
N LEU A 591 18.87 24.83 -14.37
CA LEU A 591 18.45 23.65 -13.61
C LEU A 591 19.16 22.37 -14.08
N ALA A 592 19.30 22.20 -15.41
CA ALA A 592 19.98 21.05 -15.99
C ALA A 592 21.48 21.01 -15.63
N ARG A 593 22.16 22.17 -15.68
CA ARG A 593 23.58 22.28 -15.30
C ARG A 593 23.77 22.00 -13.82
N GLU A 594 22.91 22.54 -12.97
CA GLU A 594 22.99 22.28 -11.53
C GLU A 594 22.73 20.80 -11.21
N SER A 595 21.73 20.18 -11.83
CA SER A 595 21.47 18.74 -11.67
C SER A 595 22.66 17.90 -12.15
N ALA A 596 23.26 18.23 -13.30
CA ALA A 596 24.44 17.54 -13.80
C ALA A 596 25.66 17.69 -12.87
N ARG A 597 25.86 18.89 -12.29
CA ARG A 597 26.90 19.16 -11.30
C ARG A 597 26.70 18.29 -10.04
N LEU A 598 25.49 18.27 -9.49
CA LEU A 598 25.15 17.47 -8.31
C LEU A 598 25.24 15.97 -8.58
N GLN A 599 24.84 15.49 -9.75
CA GLN A 599 25.01 14.08 -10.13
C GLN A 599 26.48 13.68 -10.28
N LYS A 600 27.34 14.59 -10.72
CA LYS A 600 28.79 14.39 -10.71
C LYS A 600 29.32 14.31 -9.28
N GLU A 601 28.92 15.25 -8.42
CA GLU A 601 29.31 15.27 -7.01
C GLU A 601 28.85 14.01 -6.28
N LEU A 602 27.60 13.57 -6.49
CA LEU A 602 27.10 12.29 -6.01
C LEU A 602 27.99 11.15 -6.45
N ARG A 603 28.36 11.05 -7.74
CA ARG A 603 29.24 9.98 -8.22
C ARG A 603 30.59 9.95 -7.49
N GLU A 604 31.15 11.11 -7.19
CA GLU A 604 32.46 11.25 -6.56
C GLU A 604 32.41 10.98 -5.04
N ARG A 605 31.33 11.38 -4.37
CA ARG A 605 31.19 11.32 -2.90
C ARG A 605 30.29 10.20 -2.40
N PHE A 606 29.65 9.39 -3.24
CA PHE A 606 28.71 8.38 -2.76
C PHE A 606 29.36 7.34 -1.83
N ASP A 607 30.61 6.95 -2.08
CA ASP A 607 31.31 6.00 -1.20
C ASP A 607 31.60 6.59 0.19
N GLU A 608 31.92 7.89 0.26
CA GLU A 608 32.01 8.65 1.52
C GLU A 608 30.65 8.66 2.24
N MET A 609 29.57 8.99 1.51
CA MET A 609 28.21 8.98 2.07
C MET A 609 27.81 7.59 2.58
N ARG A 610 28.14 6.50 1.88
CA ARG A 610 27.89 5.14 2.40
C ARG A 610 28.53 4.93 3.77
N ILE A 611 29.77 5.36 3.94
CA ILE A 611 30.49 5.19 5.20
C ILE A 611 29.80 6.01 6.30
N GLU A 612 29.50 7.28 6.04
CA GLU A 612 28.86 8.17 7.02
C GLU A 612 27.47 7.69 7.42
N TYR A 613 26.60 7.40 6.45
CA TYR A 613 25.23 6.95 6.73
C TYR A 613 25.21 5.60 7.44
N ARG A 614 26.09 4.65 7.07
CA ARG A 614 26.18 3.36 7.77
C ARG A 614 26.71 3.51 9.19
N ALA A 615 27.65 4.43 9.43
CA ALA A 615 28.17 4.71 10.76
C ALA A 615 27.09 5.32 11.68
N ALA A 616 26.26 6.23 11.13
CA ALA A 616 25.18 6.87 11.88
C ALA A 616 23.89 6.03 11.96
N HIS A 617 23.76 4.95 11.18
CA HIS A 617 22.50 4.21 11.02
C HIS A 617 21.87 3.76 12.34
N LYS A 618 22.68 3.16 13.22
CA LYS A 618 22.22 2.69 14.53
C LYS A 618 21.75 3.83 15.42
N GLU A 619 22.45 4.97 15.40
CA GLU A 619 22.07 6.15 16.18
C GLU A 619 20.75 6.74 15.66
N LEU A 620 20.62 6.92 14.34
CA LEU A 620 19.41 7.46 13.71
C LEU A 620 18.15 6.63 14.00
N ALA A 621 18.31 5.31 14.15
CA ALA A 621 17.25 4.37 14.47
C ALA A 621 17.04 4.17 15.99
N SER A 622 17.86 4.78 16.84
CA SER A 622 17.82 4.54 18.28
C SER A 622 16.61 5.21 18.95
N LYS A 623 16.15 4.63 20.06
CA LYS A 623 15.10 5.22 20.88
C LYS A 623 15.55 6.55 21.48
N GLU A 624 16.81 6.63 21.87
CA GLU A 624 17.44 7.81 22.46
C GLU A 624 17.46 8.99 21.48
N SER A 625 17.81 8.73 20.21
CA SER A 625 17.78 9.77 19.17
C SER A 625 16.37 10.30 18.94
N TRP A 626 15.36 9.43 18.91
CA TRP A 626 13.97 9.84 18.74
C TRP A 626 13.38 10.51 19.97
N ALA A 627 13.74 10.08 21.18
CA ALA A 627 13.34 10.74 22.43
C ALA A 627 13.71 12.23 22.41
N HIS A 628 14.93 12.54 21.93
CA HIS A 628 15.35 13.93 21.74
C HIS A 628 14.48 14.70 20.73
N VAL A 629 14.09 14.07 19.61
CA VAL A 629 13.19 14.67 18.61
C VAL A 629 11.80 14.94 19.19
N TYR A 630 11.31 14.05 20.06
CA TYR A 630 10.02 14.20 20.73
C TYR A 630 10.05 15.15 21.95
N GLY A 631 11.23 15.55 22.41
CA GLY A 631 11.39 16.32 23.65
C GLY A 631 11.01 15.49 24.89
N ILE A 632 11.28 14.19 24.87
CA ILE A 632 11.06 13.26 25.98
C ILE A 632 12.42 12.96 26.60
N ASP A 633 12.58 13.27 27.89
CA ASP A 633 13.80 13.00 28.67
C ASP A 633 13.96 11.51 29.05
#